data_AF-A0A952Y6U6-F1
#
_entry.id   AF-A0A952Y6U6-F1
#
_cell.length_a   1.000
_cell.length_b   1.000
_cell.length_c   1.000
_cell.angle_alpha   90.00
_cell.angle_beta   90.00
_cell.angle_gamma   90.00
#
_symmetry.space_group_name_H-M   'P 1'
#
loop_
_entity.id
_entity.type
_entity.pdbx_description
1 polymer ?
#
loop_
_entity_poly.entity_id
_entity_poly.type
_entity_poly.pdbx_seq_one_letter_code
_entity_poly.pdbx_strand_id
1 'polypeptide(L)'
;MEPIPHADAVEVRYYPRDGSVFLDTHYLIKGVAGAIFWKLAREHARSGRSEFSLRELRLAGHELRLPELQDNLSVRLLLLQRRLAERGAAMQIRKTGRGRFRIELQRPLRLV
;
A
#
# COMPACT_ATOMS: atom_id res chain seq x y z
N MET A 1 23.43 12.64 -19.90
CA MET A 1 22.66 11.84 -18.92
C MET A 1 21.21 12.00 -19.33
N GLU A 2 20.69 11.04 -20.08
CA GLU A 2 19.35 11.10 -20.68
C GLU A 2 18.29 10.86 -19.59
N PRO A 3 17.15 11.57 -19.57
CA PRO A 3 16.12 11.33 -18.57
C PRO A 3 15.53 9.93 -18.80
N ILE A 4 15.66 9.05 -17.80
CA ILE A 4 15.08 7.71 -17.83
C ILE A 4 13.56 7.87 -17.90
N PRO A 5 12.89 7.44 -18.98
CA PRO A 5 11.44 7.55 -19.09
C PRO A 5 10.80 6.58 -18.09
N HIS A 6 10.44 7.06 -16.91
CA HIS A 6 9.63 6.30 -15.96
C HIS A 6 8.14 6.35 -16.37
N ALA A 7 7.86 6.13 -17.66
CA ALA A 7 6.57 6.45 -18.30
C ALA A 7 5.53 5.33 -18.18
N ASP A 8 5.93 4.08 -17.96
CA ASP A 8 4.95 3.00 -17.82
C ASP A 8 4.44 2.90 -16.39
N ALA A 9 3.12 2.84 -16.24
CA ALA A 9 2.48 2.58 -14.96
C ALA A 9 2.84 1.17 -14.46
N VAL A 10 3.10 1.02 -13.15
CA VAL A 10 3.32 -0.28 -12.52
C VAL A 10 1.97 -0.98 -12.35
N GLU A 11 1.83 -2.18 -12.90
CA GLU A 11 0.64 -2.99 -12.73
C GLU A 11 0.58 -3.54 -11.30
N VAL A 12 -0.51 -3.23 -10.59
CA VAL A 12 -0.80 -3.74 -9.26
C VAL A 12 -1.91 -4.75 -9.37
N ARG A 13 -1.61 -6.02 -9.09
CA ARG A 13 -2.61 -7.07 -9.00
C ARG A 13 -2.87 -7.44 -7.55
N TYR A 14 -4.13 -7.40 -7.14
CA TYR A 14 -4.56 -7.81 -5.81
C TYR A 14 -5.43 -9.05 -5.86
N TYR A 15 -5.13 -10.02 -5.00
CA TYR A 15 -5.93 -11.23 -4.83
C TYR A 15 -6.71 -11.15 -3.52
N PRO A 16 -8.01 -10.83 -3.56
CA PRO A 16 -8.80 -10.72 -2.35
C PRO A 16 -8.87 -12.04 -1.59
N ARG A 17 -8.68 -13.22 -2.17
CA ARG A 17 -8.82 -14.47 -1.41
C ARG A 17 -7.88 -14.55 -0.20
N ASP A 18 -6.62 -14.15 -0.36
CA ASP A 18 -5.57 -14.27 0.66
C ASP A 18 -4.82 -12.95 0.93
N GLY A 19 -5.23 -11.88 0.25
CA GLY A 19 -4.64 -10.56 0.37
C GLY A 19 -3.29 -10.42 -0.32
N SER A 20 -2.92 -11.31 -1.24
CA SER A 20 -1.66 -11.23 -1.99
C SER A 20 -1.66 -10.06 -2.97
N VAL A 21 -0.52 -9.36 -3.04
CA VAL A 21 -0.28 -8.24 -3.94
C VAL A 21 0.95 -8.53 -4.80
N PHE A 22 0.86 -8.21 -6.08
CA PHE A 22 1.96 -8.29 -7.04
C PHE A 22 2.15 -6.93 -7.72
N LEU A 23 3.41 -6.56 -7.99
CA LEU A 23 3.81 -5.39 -8.77
C LEU A 23 4.51 -5.87 -10.05
N ASP A 24 4.00 -5.55 -11.23
CA ASP A 24 4.53 -6.02 -12.52
C ASP A 24 4.85 -7.53 -12.50
N THR A 25 3.92 -8.34 -12.02
CA THR A 25 4.04 -9.81 -11.80
C THR A 25 4.93 -10.28 -10.65
N HIS A 26 5.65 -9.38 -9.97
CA HIS A 26 6.51 -9.73 -8.84
C HIS A 26 5.73 -9.70 -7.52
N TYR A 27 5.75 -10.82 -6.78
CA TYR A 27 5.10 -10.93 -5.47
C TYR A 27 5.63 -9.87 -4.49
N LEU A 28 4.77 -9.01 -3.96
CA LEU A 28 5.16 -8.00 -2.96
C LEU A 28 4.98 -8.53 -1.54
N ILE A 29 3.75 -8.88 -1.19
CA ILE A 29 3.27 -9.14 0.17
C ILE A 29 1.91 -9.85 0.15
N LYS A 30 1.45 -10.39 1.28
CA LYS A 30 0.13 -11.03 1.42
C LYS A 30 -0.59 -10.68 2.72
N GLY A 31 -1.83 -11.16 2.86
CA GLY A 31 -2.67 -10.98 4.04
C GLY A 31 -3.10 -9.54 4.25
N VAL A 32 -3.29 -9.16 5.51
CA VAL A 32 -3.75 -7.80 5.89
C VAL A 32 -2.83 -6.70 5.36
N ALA A 33 -1.51 -6.92 5.31
CA ALA A 33 -0.59 -5.91 4.81
C ALA A 33 -0.79 -5.65 3.31
N GLY A 34 -1.15 -6.68 2.52
CA GLY A 34 -1.57 -6.50 1.14
C GLY A 34 -2.94 -5.83 1.00
N ALA A 35 -3.89 -6.15 1.89
CA ALA A 35 -5.17 -5.44 1.93
C ALA A 35 -5.01 -3.94 2.25
N ILE A 36 -4.11 -3.58 3.17
CA ILE A 36 -3.74 -2.19 3.45
C ILE A 36 -3.19 -1.52 2.20
N PHE A 37 -2.21 -2.14 1.54
CA PHE A 37 -1.63 -1.61 0.31
C PHE A 37 -2.71 -1.33 -0.74
N TRP A 38 -3.58 -2.31 -1.01
CA TRP A 38 -4.65 -2.20 -1.99
C TRP A 38 -5.62 -1.07 -1.65
N LYS A 39 -6.03 -0.94 -0.38
CA LYS A 39 -6.90 0.16 0.07
C LYS A 39 -6.25 1.51 -0.20
N LEU A 40 -4.99 1.70 0.20
CA LEU A 40 -4.26 2.96 0.00
C LEU A 40 -4.11 3.30 -1.49
N ALA A 41 -3.72 2.31 -2.30
CA ALA A 41 -3.57 2.48 -3.75
C ALA A 41 -4.89 2.84 -4.43
N ARG A 42 -6.01 2.21 -4.03
CA ARG A 42 -7.34 2.51 -4.55
C ARG A 42 -7.83 3.91 -4.16
N GLU A 43 -7.65 4.31 -2.91
CA GLU A 43 -8.03 5.66 -2.47
C GLU A 43 -7.22 6.73 -3.20
N HIS A 44 -5.93 6.50 -3.40
CA HIS A 44 -5.08 7.39 -4.18
C HIS A 44 -5.53 7.49 -5.64
N ALA A 45 -5.76 6.35 -6.30
CA ALA A 45 -6.19 6.31 -7.69
C ALA A 45 -7.56 7.00 -7.89
N ARG A 46 -8.45 6.90 -6.90
CA ARG A 46 -9.79 7.50 -6.97
C ARG A 46 -9.81 9.01 -6.69
N SER A 47 -9.00 9.49 -5.76
CA SER A 47 -9.15 10.84 -5.20
C SER A 47 -7.88 11.70 -5.22
N GLY A 48 -6.75 11.13 -5.63
CA GLY A 48 -5.42 11.75 -5.50
C GLY A 48 -4.92 11.84 -4.05
N ARG A 49 -5.72 11.38 -3.08
CA ARG A 49 -5.38 11.47 -1.65
C ARG A 49 -4.07 10.76 -1.36
N SER A 50 -3.17 11.44 -0.66
CA SER A 50 -1.86 10.91 -0.30
C SER A 50 -1.63 10.80 1.21
N GLU A 51 -2.48 11.39 2.04
CA GLU A 51 -2.32 11.40 3.50
C GLU A 51 -3.34 10.54 4.24
N PHE A 52 -2.87 9.75 5.20
CA PHE A 52 -3.63 8.71 5.87
C PHE A 52 -3.26 8.60 7.36
N SER A 53 -4.10 7.89 8.13
CA SER A 53 -3.86 7.62 9.55
C SER A 53 -4.08 6.17 9.96
N LEU A 54 -3.47 5.75 11.05
CA LEU A 54 -3.74 4.44 11.64
C LEU A 54 -5.20 4.33 12.10
N ARG A 55 -5.77 5.43 12.61
CA ARG A 55 -7.13 5.45 13.16
C ARG A 55 -8.16 5.14 12.09
N GLU A 56 -8.06 5.77 10.91
CA GLU A 56 -8.99 5.48 9.81
C GLU A 56 -8.81 4.04 9.27
N LEU A 57 -7.58 3.51 9.24
CA LEU A 57 -7.37 2.13 8.83
C LEU A 57 -7.99 1.14 9.83
N ARG A 58 -7.99 1.46 11.13
CA ARG A 58 -8.70 0.68 12.17
C ARG A 58 -10.21 0.71 11.93
N LEU A 59 -10.78 1.87 11.60
CA LEU A 59 -12.20 2.01 11.29
C LEU A 59 -12.61 1.23 10.02
N ALA A 60 -11.69 1.06 9.07
CA ALA A 60 -11.89 0.24 7.87
C ALA A 60 -11.72 -1.28 8.10
N GLY A 61 -11.73 -1.75 9.36
CA GLY A 61 -11.35 -3.12 9.71
C GLY A 61 -12.14 -4.22 9.00
N HIS A 62 -13.42 -4.01 8.70
CA HIS A 62 -14.25 -4.95 7.93
C HIS A 62 -13.74 -5.11 6.48
N GLU A 63 -13.41 -4.01 5.81
CA GLU A 63 -12.88 -4.03 4.43
C GLU A 63 -11.48 -4.66 4.34
N LEU A 64 -10.68 -4.48 5.39
CA LEU A 64 -9.32 -4.99 5.49
C LEU A 64 -9.28 -6.45 5.97
N ARG A 65 -10.45 -7.07 6.27
CA ARG A 65 -10.58 -8.36 6.95
C ARG A 65 -9.62 -8.49 8.12
N LEU A 66 -9.57 -7.45 8.94
CA LEU A 66 -8.80 -7.51 10.17
C LEU A 66 -9.42 -8.60 11.06
N PRO A 67 -8.60 -9.52 11.63
CA PRO A 67 -9.09 -10.37 12.71
C PRO A 67 -9.64 -9.48 13.83
N GLU A 68 -10.63 -9.97 14.58
CA GLU A 68 -11.33 -9.20 15.64
C GLU A 68 -10.37 -8.54 16.63
N LEU A 69 -9.20 -9.12 16.87
CA LEU A 69 -8.08 -8.43 17.54
C LEU A 69 -7.40 -7.42 16.59
N GLN A 70 -7.87 -6.17 16.65
CA GLN A 70 -7.32 -5.00 15.94
C GLN A 70 -5.87 -4.62 16.32
N ASP A 71 -5.16 -5.41 17.14
CA ASP A 71 -3.97 -4.95 17.84
C ASP A 71 -2.71 -4.84 16.94
N ASN A 72 -2.70 -5.54 15.81
CA ASN A 72 -1.48 -5.71 15.01
C ASN A 72 -1.37 -4.79 13.77
N LEU A 73 -2.25 -3.81 13.62
CA LEU A 73 -2.27 -2.95 12.42
C LEU A 73 -0.97 -2.13 12.27
N SER A 74 -0.47 -1.58 13.37
CA SER A 74 0.77 -0.79 13.40
C SER A 74 1.97 -1.61 12.90
N VAL A 75 2.05 -2.86 13.35
CA VAL A 75 3.12 -3.81 12.98
C VAL A 75 2.99 -4.19 11.50
N ARG A 76 1.77 -4.45 11.03
CA ARG A 76 1.52 -4.81 9.62
C ARG A 76 1.81 -3.65 8.67
N LEU A 77 1.48 -2.42 9.06
CA LEU A 77 1.85 -1.23 8.30
C LEU A 77 3.37 -1.05 8.26
N LEU A 78 4.06 -1.25 9.39
CA LEU A 78 5.52 -1.20 9.44
C LEU A 78 6.17 -2.25 8.53
N LEU A 79 5.65 -3.48 8.52
CA LEU A 79 6.12 -4.54 7.63
C LEU A 79 5.89 -4.21 6.17
N LEU A 80 4.71 -3.66 5.82
CA LEU A 80 4.43 -3.18 4.47
C LEU A 80 5.43 -2.08 4.06
N GLN A 81 5.64 -1.08 4.92
CA GLN A 81 6.58 0.01 4.67
C GLN A 81 8.00 -0.52 4.39
N ARG A 82 8.49 -1.46 5.22
CA ARG A 82 9.82 -2.08 5.02
C ARG A 82 9.88 -2.82 3.69
N ARG A 83 8.87 -3.63 3.39
CA ARG A 83 8.81 -4.42 2.15
C ARG A 83 8.78 -3.54 0.89
N LEU A 84 8.11 -2.40 0.93
CA LEU A 84 8.10 -1.42 -0.16
C LEU A 84 9.46 -0.77 -0.35
N ALA A 85 10.14 -0.42 0.74
CA ALA A 85 11.47 0.17 0.70
C ALA A 85 12.52 -0.83 0.20
N GLU A 86 12.52 -2.05 0.74
CA GLU A 86 13.42 -3.16 0.34
C GLU A 86 13.35 -3.47 -1.15
N ARG A 87 12.16 -3.32 -1.76
CA ARG A 87 11.93 -3.63 -3.18
C ARG A 87 12.06 -2.43 -4.11
N GLY A 88 12.35 -1.23 -3.57
CA GLY A 88 12.30 0.00 -4.38
C GLY A 88 10.95 0.18 -5.09
N ALA A 89 9.85 -0.23 -4.44
CA ALA A 89 8.53 -0.21 -5.05
C ALA A 89 8.11 1.19 -5.49
N ALA A 90 7.31 1.27 -6.56
CA ALA A 90 6.83 2.55 -7.10
C ALA A 90 5.98 3.35 -6.09
N MET A 91 5.32 2.68 -5.15
CA MET A 91 4.69 3.32 -3.99
C MET A 91 5.54 3.16 -2.75
N GLN A 92 5.73 4.24 -2.01
CA GLN A 92 6.38 4.27 -0.70
C GLN A 92 5.43 4.79 0.37
N ILE A 93 5.62 4.36 1.62
CA ILE A 93 4.88 4.84 2.79
C ILE A 93 5.83 5.62 3.68
N ARG A 94 5.55 6.88 3.97
CA ARG A 94 6.35 7.75 4.83
C ARG A 94 5.57 8.17 6.06
N LYS A 95 6.16 8.05 7.24
CA LYS A 95 5.57 8.57 8.47
C LYS A 95 5.62 10.10 8.47
N THR A 96 4.49 10.74 8.77
CA THR A 96 4.36 12.21 8.84
C THR A 96 4.04 12.71 10.25
N GLY A 97 3.71 11.81 11.19
CA GLY A 97 3.47 12.16 12.58
C GLY A 97 2.99 10.98 13.42
N ARG A 98 2.53 11.24 14.65
CA ARG A 98 1.96 10.19 15.52
C ARG A 98 0.70 9.61 14.87
N GLY A 99 0.76 8.35 14.46
CA GLY A 99 -0.34 7.65 13.81
C GLY A 99 -0.72 8.19 12.43
N ARG A 100 0.11 9.05 11.81
CA ARG A 100 -0.12 9.62 10.48
C ARG A 100 1.01 9.25 9.53
N PHE A 101 0.65 9.01 8.28
CA PHE A 101 1.58 8.67 7.22
C PHE A 101 1.06 9.19 5.88
N ARG A 102 1.95 9.27 4.90
CA ARG A 102 1.61 9.58 3.52
C ARG A 102 2.13 8.49 2.59
N ILE A 103 1.50 8.39 1.43
CA ILE A 103 2.00 7.61 0.31
C ILE A 103 2.72 8.53 -0.68
N GLU A 104 3.77 8.00 -1.30
CA GLU A 104 4.54 8.68 -2.34
C GLU A 104 4.64 7.77 -3.54
N LEU A 105 4.28 8.27 -4.72
CA LEU A 105 4.43 7.55 -5.98
C LEU A 105 5.65 8.06 -6.74
N GLN A 106 6.55 7.14 -7.06
CA GLN A 106 7.64 7.34 -8.01
C GLN A 106 7.18 7.09 -9.44
N ARG A 107 6.19 6.19 -9.62
CA ARG A 107 5.55 5.88 -10.90
C ARG A 107 4.04 5.75 -10.68
N PRO A 108 3.21 6.06 -11.69
CA PRO A 108 1.79 5.77 -11.64
C PRO A 108 1.52 4.29 -11.39
N LEU A 109 0.41 3.98 -10.72
CA LEU A 109 -0.04 2.61 -10.51
C LEU A 109 -1.26 2.32 -11.38
N ARG A 110 -1.26 1.17 -12.05
CA ARG A 110 -2.44 0.63 -12.74
C ARG A 110 -3.00 -0.51 -11.92
N LEU A 111 -4.15 -0.29 -11.29
CA LEU A 111 -4.82 -1.31 -10.48
C LEU A 111 -5.58 -2.28 -11.40
N VAL A 112 -5.33 -3.58 -11.27
CA VAL A 112 -5.96 -4.66 -12.05
C VAL A 112 -6.63 -5.71 -11.17
#